data_AF-A0A1H5DJ83-F1
#
_entry.id   AF-A0A1H5DJ83-F1
#
_cell.length_a   1.000
_cell.length_b   1.000
_cell.length_c   1.000
_cell.angle_alpha   90.00
_cell.angle_beta   90.00
_cell.angle_gamma   90.00
#
_symmetry.space_group_name_H-M   'P 1'
#
loop_
_entity.id
_entity.type
_entity.pdbx_description
1 polymer ?
#
loop_
_entity_poly.entity_id
_entity_poly.type
_entity_poly.pdbx_seq_one_letter_code
_entity_poly.pdbx_strand_id
1 'polypeptide(L)'
;MTVQTTTAVPARDTDWEEFLDGLSAAVAAADPGTAYDWEARERMRFSAWVRHVYDDPRAVALFARPEPPAAAEARRREAAALAGRLDAGRAVARPVRPGCEVWAAAATAAMWEITGAALRADRRPPREHVVADVWTVVRTLLLPAVDRFTPVFRRARGSW
;
A
#
# COMPACT_ATOMS: atom_id res chain seq x y z
N MET A 1 27.00 6.75 -35.43
CA MET A 1 26.30 6.83 -34.13
C MET A 1 25.60 5.51 -33.90
N THR A 2 26.17 4.65 -33.07
CA THR A 2 25.63 3.32 -32.79
C THR A 2 24.67 3.45 -31.62
N VAL A 3 23.38 3.25 -31.87
CA VAL A 3 22.35 3.22 -30.83
C VAL A 3 22.60 1.95 -30.00
N GLN A 4 23.08 2.11 -28.77
CA GLN A 4 23.13 1.01 -27.81
C GLN A 4 21.70 0.71 -27.37
N THR A 5 21.11 -0.33 -27.98
CA THR A 5 19.88 -0.94 -27.49
C THR A 5 20.19 -1.60 -26.16
N THR A 6 19.79 -0.99 -25.05
CA THR A 6 19.84 -1.62 -23.72
C THR A 6 18.90 -2.82 -23.74
N THR A 7 19.46 -4.02 -23.88
CA THR A 7 18.72 -5.27 -23.75
C THR A 7 18.24 -5.38 -22.31
N ALA A 8 16.95 -5.18 -22.08
CA ALA A 8 16.35 -5.43 -20.76
C ALA A 8 16.52 -6.91 -20.42
N VAL A 9 17.37 -7.20 -19.43
CA VAL A 9 17.55 -8.57 -18.90
C VAL A 9 16.19 -9.04 -18.38
N PRO A 10 15.72 -10.24 -18.77
CA PRO A 10 14.43 -10.72 -18.31
C PRO A 10 14.48 -10.94 -16.80
N ALA A 11 13.70 -10.15 -16.06
CA ALA A 11 13.55 -10.33 -14.62
C ALA A 11 13.10 -11.77 -14.31
N ARG A 12 13.78 -12.44 -13.39
CA ARG A 12 13.49 -13.80 -12.92
C ARG A 12 12.57 -13.74 -11.70
N ASP A 13 11.93 -14.84 -11.33
CA ASP A 13 11.08 -14.89 -10.12
C ASP A 13 11.85 -14.48 -8.84
N THR A 14 13.16 -14.76 -8.79
CA THR A 14 14.06 -14.30 -7.73
C THR A 14 14.11 -12.77 -7.60
N ASP A 15 13.94 -12.03 -8.70
CA ASP A 15 13.96 -10.56 -8.67
C ASP A 15 12.71 -9.99 -8.00
N TRP A 16 11.58 -10.71 -8.11
CA TRP A 16 10.36 -10.37 -7.37
C TRP A 16 10.52 -10.64 -5.89
N GLU A 17 11.09 -11.78 -5.51
CA GLU A 17 11.30 -12.12 -4.09
C GLU A 17 12.20 -11.09 -3.40
N GLU A 18 13.36 -10.77 -3.97
CA GLU A 18 14.28 -9.77 -3.42
C GLU A 18 13.64 -8.37 -3.36
N PHE A 19 12.91 -7.99 -4.40
CA PHE A 19 12.17 -6.73 -4.43
C PHE A 19 11.11 -6.66 -3.31
N LEU A 20 10.33 -7.73 -3.14
CA LEU A 20 9.25 -7.80 -2.15
C LEU A 20 9.80 -7.83 -0.71
N ASP A 21 10.95 -8.47 -0.49
CA ASP A 21 11.63 -8.45 0.80
C ASP A 21 12.12 -7.04 1.16
N GLY A 22 12.75 -6.35 0.21
CA GLY A 22 13.16 -4.95 0.37
C GLY A 22 11.98 -4.02 0.65
N LEU A 23 10.88 -4.21 -0.08
CA LEU A 23 9.64 -3.45 0.10
C LEU A 23 9.02 -3.68 1.49
N SER A 24 8.93 -4.93 1.92
CA SER A 24 8.43 -5.30 3.25
C SER A 24 9.27 -4.66 4.36
N ALA A 25 10.60 -4.71 4.23
CA ALA A 25 11.52 -4.09 5.18
C ALA A 25 11.36 -2.55 5.23
N ALA A 26 11.22 -1.89 4.07
CA ALA A 26 11.02 -0.44 4.00
C ALA A 26 9.71 0.00 4.66
N VAL A 27 8.62 -0.74 4.45
CA VAL A 27 7.32 -0.46 5.08
C VAL A 27 7.37 -0.72 6.58
N ALA A 28 8.05 -1.78 7.02
CA ALA A 28 8.22 -2.07 8.45
C ALA A 28 9.04 -0.97 9.15
N ALA A 29 10.13 -0.50 8.53
CA ALA A 29 10.97 0.56 9.09
C ALA A 29 10.25 1.91 9.18
N ALA A 30 9.29 2.16 8.30
CA ALA A 30 8.49 3.39 8.29
C ALA A 30 7.30 3.37 9.26
N ASP A 31 7.04 2.25 9.94
CA ASP A 31 5.94 2.15 10.90
C ASP A 31 6.32 2.82 12.22
N PRO A 32 5.70 3.94 12.60
CA PRO A 32 6.01 4.63 13.85
C PRO A 32 5.41 3.93 15.09
N GLY A 33 4.75 2.79 14.92
CA GLY A 33 4.08 2.05 15.99
C GLY A 33 2.76 2.67 16.43
N THR A 34 2.27 2.26 17.60
CA THR A 34 0.97 2.66 18.15
C THR A 34 0.97 4.04 18.83
N ALA A 35 2.12 4.72 18.87
CA ALA A 35 2.24 6.07 19.42
C ALA A 35 1.56 7.14 18.54
N TYR A 36 1.30 6.82 17.27
CA TYR A 36 0.62 7.69 16.31
C TYR A 36 -0.82 7.21 16.11
N ASP A 37 -1.71 8.13 15.73
CA ASP A 37 -3.07 7.74 15.34
C ASP A 37 -3.03 6.84 14.10
N TRP A 38 -4.10 6.06 13.93
CA TRP A 38 -4.19 5.07 12.86
C TRP A 38 -3.97 5.72 11.49
N GLU A 39 -4.48 6.94 11.28
CA GLU A 39 -4.47 7.62 10.00
C GLU A 39 -3.05 8.03 9.63
N ALA A 40 -2.34 8.68 10.56
CA ALA A 40 -0.94 9.06 10.40
C ALA A 40 -0.05 7.83 10.22
N ARG A 41 -0.27 6.78 11.00
CA ARG A 41 0.48 5.51 10.90
C ARG A 41 0.30 4.86 9.53
N GLU A 42 -0.93 4.67 9.08
CA GLU A 42 -1.17 4.07 7.75
C GLU A 42 -0.66 4.98 6.64
N ARG A 43 -0.83 6.31 6.75
CA ARG A 43 -0.25 7.24 5.77
C ARG A 43 1.25 7.07 5.63
N MET A 44 2.00 6.90 6.72
CA MET A 44 3.45 6.66 6.67
C MET A 44 3.77 5.34 5.97
N ARG A 45 3.07 4.26 6.32
CA ARG A 45 3.27 2.93 5.72
C ARG A 45 2.98 2.91 4.21
N PHE A 46 1.83 3.46 3.79
CA PHE A 46 1.47 3.59 2.37
C PHE A 46 2.46 4.49 1.61
N SER A 47 2.90 5.59 2.23
CA SER A 47 3.90 6.47 1.62
C SER A 47 5.24 5.77 1.44
N ALA A 48 5.69 4.99 2.43
CA ALA A 48 6.94 4.24 2.34
C ALA A 48 6.88 3.15 1.27
N TRP A 49 5.74 2.46 1.17
CA TRP A 49 5.50 1.48 0.11
C TRP A 49 5.66 2.13 -1.27
N VAL A 50 4.92 3.23 -1.54
CA VAL A 50 4.97 3.92 -2.83
C VAL A 50 6.36 4.45 -3.12
N ARG A 51 7.04 5.04 -2.14
CA ARG A 51 8.40 5.56 -2.33
C ARG A 51 9.40 4.46 -2.65
N HIS A 52 9.36 3.34 -1.94
CA HIS A 52 10.24 2.20 -2.21
C HIS A 52 10.02 1.68 -3.63
N VAL A 53 8.76 1.42 -4.02
CA VAL A 53 8.43 0.98 -5.38
C VAL A 53 8.88 2.02 -6.42
N TYR A 54 8.73 3.31 -6.15
CA TYR A 54 9.15 4.33 -7.11
C TYR A 54 10.67 4.49 -7.23
N ASP A 55 11.40 4.31 -6.14
CA ASP A 55 12.83 4.55 -6.09
C ASP A 55 13.63 3.31 -6.55
N ASP A 56 13.04 2.11 -6.55
CA ASP A 56 13.70 0.90 -7.05
C ASP A 56 13.80 0.90 -8.60
N PRO A 57 15.00 0.77 -9.18
CA PRO A 57 15.21 0.81 -10.63
C PRO A 57 14.55 -0.34 -11.39
N ARG A 58 14.24 -1.46 -10.72
CA ARG A 58 13.61 -2.66 -11.30
C ARG A 58 12.09 -2.53 -11.38
N ALA A 59 11.47 -1.63 -10.60
CA ALA A 59 10.03 -1.57 -10.43
C ALA A 59 9.28 -1.38 -11.77
N VAL A 60 9.80 -0.55 -12.69
CA VAL A 60 9.18 -0.38 -14.01
C VAL A 60 9.10 -1.71 -14.77
N ALA A 61 10.19 -2.49 -14.78
CA ALA A 61 10.24 -3.78 -15.47
C ALA A 61 9.37 -4.86 -14.80
N LEU A 62 9.32 -4.85 -13.46
CA LEU A 62 8.49 -5.76 -12.68
C LEU A 62 6.99 -5.49 -12.89
N PHE A 63 6.55 -4.24 -12.77
CA PHE A 63 5.15 -3.83 -12.92
C PHE A 63 4.65 -3.75 -14.37
N ALA A 64 5.55 -3.84 -15.37
CA ALA A 64 5.16 -3.96 -16.78
C ALA A 64 4.62 -5.35 -17.17
N ARG A 65 4.80 -6.35 -16.30
CA ARG A 65 4.44 -7.75 -16.56
C ARG A 65 3.14 -8.14 -15.85
N PRO A 66 2.46 -9.20 -16.31
CA PRO A 66 1.41 -9.83 -15.53
C PRO A 66 1.92 -10.16 -14.12
N GLU A 67 1.08 -9.94 -13.11
CA GLU A 67 1.41 -10.19 -11.71
C GLU A 67 1.78 -11.68 -11.51
N PRO A 68 3.02 -12.01 -11.10
CA PRO A 68 3.38 -13.40 -10.81
C PRO A 68 2.81 -13.86 -9.46
N PRO A 69 2.80 -15.17 -9.19
CA PRO A 69 2.29 -15.73 -7.93
C PRO A 69 2.90 -15.10 -6.67
N ALA A 70 4.20 -14.78 -6.69
CA ALA A 70 4.89 -14.16 -5.55
C ALA A 70 4.34 -12.77 -5.21
N ALA A 71 4.10 -11.92 -6.23
CA ALA A 71 3.51 -10.60 -6.07
C ALA A 71 2.04 -10.70 -5.61
N ALA A 72 1.27 -11.63 -6.19
CA ALA A 72 -0.10 -11.88 -5.78
C ALA A 72 -0.18 -12.31 -4.29
N GLU A 73 0.75 -13.16 -3.84
CA GLU A 73 0.85 -13.58 -2.44
C GLU A 73 1.29 -12.43 -1.52
N ALA A 74 2.25 -11.60 -1.94
CA ALA A 74 2.62 -10.42 -1.18
C ALA A 74 1.45 -9.45 -1.01
N ARG A 75 0.69 -9.18 -2.08
CA ARG A 75 -0.52 -8.35 -2.04
C ARG A 75 -1.58 -8.92 -1.08
N ARG A 76 -1.77 -10.25 -1.07
CA ARG A 76 -2.66 -10.92 -0.10
C ARG A 76 -2.18 -10.75 1.35
N ARG A 77 -0.88 -10.94 1.60
CA ARG A 77 -0.28 -10.76 2.94
C ARG A 77 -0.40 -9.31 3.42
N GLU A 78 -0.17 -8.33 2.55
CA GLU A 78 -0.35 -6.91 2.85
C GLU A 78 -1.80 -6.58 3.23
N ALA A 79 -2.76 -7.07 2.44
CA ALA A 79 -4.18 -6.90 2.73
C ALA A 79 -4.57 -7.56 4.07
N ALA A 80 -4.13 -8.79 4.34
CA ALA A 80 -4.37 -9.47 5.61
C ALA A 80 -3.77 -8.71 6.81
N ALA A 81 -2.54 -8.20 6.66
CA ALA A 81 -1.90 -7.41 7.70
C ALA A 81 -2.63 -6.09 7.98
N LEU A 82 -3.12 -5.41 6.93
CA LEU A 82 -3.94 -4.21 7.07
C LEU A 82 -5.29 -4.53 7.74
N ALA A 83 -5.95 -5.61 7.33
CA ALA A 83 -7.20 -6.06 7.96
C ALA A 83 -7.01 -6.31 9.47
N GLY A 84 -5.93 -7.00 9.85
CA GLY A 84 -5.59 -7.22 11.26
C GLY A 84 -5.39 -5.93 12.05
N ARG A 85 -4.79 -4.89 11.44
CA ARG A 85 -4.64 -3.57 12.08
C ARG A 85 -5.97 -2.83 12.21
N LEU A 86 -6.85 -2.92 11.22
CA LEU A 86 -8.20 -2.35 11.28
C LEU A 86 -9.06 -3.05 12.35
N ASP A 87 -8.90 -4.37 12.48
CA ASP A 87 -9.62 -5.19 13.46
C ASP A 87 -9.11 -5.03 14.88
N ALA A 88 -7.82 -4.75 15.08
CA ALA A 88 -7.24 -4.51 16.41
C ALA A 88 -7.88 -3.31 17.15
N GLY A 89 -8.60 -2.43 16.45
CA GLY A 89 -9.38 -1.34 17.03
C GLY A 89 -10.79 -1.72 17.53
N ARG A 90 -11.18 -3.00 17.48
CA ARG A 90 -12.55 -3.44 17.79
C ARG A 90 -12.83 -3.58 19.29
N ALA A 91 -14.02 -3.10 19.68
CA ALA A 91 -14.70 -3.47 20.92
C ALA A 91 -16.13 -4.04 20.67
N VAL A 92 -16.47 -4.41 19.43
CA VAL A 92 -17.90 -4.54 19.04
C VAL A 92 -18.36 -6.00 18.95
N ALA A 93 -19.45 -6.32 19.66
CA ALA A 93 -20.11 -7.62 19.71
C ALA A 93 -20.93 -8.00 18.46
N ARG A 94 -20.95 -7.17 17.39
CA ARG A 94 -21.78 -7.39 16.20
C ARG A 94 -20.94 -7.39 14.92
N PRO A 95 -21.16 -8.36 13.99
CA PRO A 95 -20.43 -8.41 12.73
C PRO A 95 -20.79 -7.21 11.85
N VAL A 96 -19.78 -6.42 11.48
CA VAL A 96 -19.92 -5.33 10.51
C VAL A 96 -19.73 -5.88 9.10
N ARG A 97 -20.53 -5.41 8.15
CA ARG A 97 -20.44 -5.77 6.73
C ARG A 97 -20.22 -4.52 5.87
N PRO A 98 -19.31 -4.54 4.88
CA PRO A 98 -18.27 -5.56 4.65
C PRO A 98 -17.26 -5.64 5.81
N GLY A 99 -16.63 -6.80 5.98
CA GLY A 99 -15.56 -7.00 6.96
C GLY A 99 -14.29 -6.21 6.63
N CYS A 100 -13.39 -6.06 7.60
CA CYS A 100 -12.13 -5.34 7.41
C CYS A 100 -11.26 -5.94 6.32
N GLU A 101 -11.35 -7.25 6.09
CA GLU A 101 -10.63 -7.97 5.03
C GLU A 101 -10.99 -7.46 3.64
N VAL A 102 -12.28 -7.15 3.42
CA VAL A 102 -12.76 -6.64 2.13
C VAL A 102 -12.24 -5.22 1.89
N TRP A 103 -12.32 -4.36 2.90
CA TRP A 103 -11.82 -2.99 2.81
C TRP A 103 -10.31 -2.94 2.63
N ALA A 104 -9.59 -3.78 3.37
CA ALA A 104 -8.14 -3.89 3.26
C ALA A 104 -7.72 -4.40 1.87
N ALA A 105 -8.38 -5.44 1.34
CA ALA A 105 -8.11 -5.94 0.01
C ALA A 105 -8.34 -4.87 -1.07
N ALA A 106 -9.44 -4.11 -0.98
CA ALA A 106 -9.73 -3.03 -1.92
C ALA A 106 -8.69 -1.90 -1.84
N ALA A 107 -8.29 -1.49 -0.64
CA ALA A 107 -7.30 -0.45 -0.43
C ALA A 107 -5.91 -0.87 -0.96
N THR A 108 -5.46 -2.08 -0.63
CA THR A 108 -4.19 -2.61 -1.13
C THR A 108 -4.21 -2.76 -2.65
N ALA A 109 -5.29 -3.29 -3.23
CA ALA A 109 -5.41 -3.38 -4.69
C ALA A 109 -5.34 -2.00 -5.36
N ALA A 110 -6.05 -0.99 -4.83
CA ALA A 110 -6.01 0.37 -5.36
C ALA A 110 -4.60 0.97 -5.31
N MET A 111 -3.86 0.79 -4.22
CA MET A 111 -2.46 1.25 -4.12
C MET A 111 -1.58 0.63 -5.22
N TRP A 112 -1.66 -0.69 -5.40
CA TRP A 112 -0.87 -1.42 -6.40
C TRP A 112 -1.21 -0.93 -7.81
N GLU A 113 -2.50 -0.77 -8.14
CA GLU A 113 -2.94 -0.33 -9.46
C GLU A 113 -2.56 1.12 -9.76
N ILE A 114 -2.77 2.05 -8.83
CA ILE A 114 -2.39 3.46 -9.01
C ILE A 114 -0.88 3.57 -9.23
N THR A 115 -0.09 2.88 -8.42
CA THR A 115 1.37 2.94 -8.52
C THR A 115 1.86 2.27 -9.81
N GLY A 116 1.32 1.10 -10.15
CA GLY A 116 1.65 0.39 -11.37
C GLY A 116 1.24 1.16 -12.63
N ALA A 117 0.10 1.84 -12.63
CA ALA A 117 -0.30 2.73 -13.72
C ALA A 117 0.64 3.94 -13.86
N ALA A 118 1.03 4.54 -12.73
CA ALA A 118 1.94 5.67 -12.71
C ALA A 118 3.36 5.30 -13.20
N LEU A 119 3.85 4.09 -12.88
CA LEU A 119 5.11 3.55 -13.41
C LEU A 119 5.09 3.34 -14.93
N ARG A 120 3.93 2.99 -15.48
CA ARG A 120 3.73 2.68 -16.92
C ARG A 120 3.30 3.90 -17.74
N ALA A 121 3.13 5.07 -17.12
CA ALA A 121 2.72 6.28 -17.82
C ALA A 121 3.82 6.78 -18.76
N ASP A 122 3.45 7.23 -19.96
CA ASP A 122 4.38 7.80 -20.96
C ASP A 122 5.25 8.91 -20.38
N ARG A 123 4.65 9.74 -19.52
CA ARG A 123 5.35 10.70 -18.67
C ARG A 123 5.14 10.32 -17.21
N ARG A 124 6.15 9.72 -16.61
CA ARG A 124 6.14 9.32 -15.20
C ARG A 124 5.82 10.52 -14.29
N PRO A 125 4.72 10.50 -13.52
CA PRO A 125 4.39 11.59 -12.60
C PRO A 125 5.40 11.65 -11.45
N PRO A 126 5.58 12.83 -10.83
CA PRO A 126 6.41 12.97 -9.64
C PRO A 126 5.96 12.01 -8.53
N ARG A 127 6.93 11.38 -7.87
CA ARG A 127 6.69 10.39 -6.79
C ARG A 127 5.71 10.90 -5.72
N GLU A 128 5.89 12.14 -5.27
CA GLU A 128 5.06 12.71 -4.20
C GLU A 128 3.61 12.96 -4.65
N HIS A 129 3.34 13.13 -5.95
CA HIS A 129 1.97 13.15 -6.47
C HIS A 129 1.34 11.76 -6.36
N VAL A 130 2.07 10.70 -6.73
CA VAL A 130 1.56 9.33 -6.61
C VAL A 130 1.31 8.94 -5.16
N VAL A 131 2.19 9.35 -4.24
CA VAL A 131 1.98 9.18 -2.79
C VAL A 131 0.68 9.86 -2.35
N ALA A 132 0.42 11.09 -2.81
CA ALA A 132 -0.78 11.83 -2.47
C ALA A 132 -2.05 11.18 -3.06
N ASP A 133 -2.01 10.73 -4.32
CA ASP A 133 -3.13 10.08 -5.00
C ASP A 133 -3.47 8.74 -4.35
N VAL A 134 -2.46 7.89 -4.13
CA VAL A 134 -2.62 6.61 -3.41
C VAL A 134 -3.24 6.84 -2.05
N TRP A 135 -2.70 7.78 -1.26
CA TRP A 135 -3.24 8.06 0.06
C TRP A 135 -4.69 8.55 0.01
N THR A 136 -5.02 9.44 -0.93
CA THR A 136 -6.38 9.97 -1.10
C THR A 136 -7.39 8.85 -1.37
N VAL A 137 -7.06 7.94 -2.30
CA VAL A 137 -7.95 6.82 -2.65
C VAL A 137 -8.04 5.80 -1.51
N VAL A 138 -6.91 5.37 -0.97
CA VAL A 138 -6.84 4.42 0.15
C VAL A 138 -7.62 4.95 1.35
N ARG A 139 -7.41 6.21 1.74
CA ARG A 139 -8.14 6.84 2.84
C ARG A 139 -9.64 6.84 2.58
N THR A 140 -10.07 7.17 1.37
CA THR A 140 -11.49 7.16 0.99
C THR A 140 -12.11 5.76 1.14
N LEU A 141 -11.37 4.72 0.78
CA LEU A 141 -11.79 3.32 0.95
C LEU A 141 -11.81 2.89 2.42
N LEU A 142 -10.84 3.33 3.22
CA LEU A 142 -10.69 2.88 4.61
C LEU A 142 -11.57 3.65 5.61
N LEU A 143 -11.92 4.91 5.34
CA LEU A 143 -12.74 5.73 6.24
C LEU A 143 -14.06 5.05 6.67
N PRO A 144 -14.87 4.46 5.77
CA PRO A 144 -16.08 3.74 6.16
C PRO A 144 -15.80 2.56 7.09
N ALA A 145 -14.65 1.90 6.95
CA ALA A 145 -14.25 0.85 7.86
C ALA A 145 -13.91 1.46 9.22
N VAL A 146 -12.97 2.39 9.29
CA VAL A 146 -12.52 2.99 10.56
C VAL A 146 -13.69 3.62 11.34
N ASP A 147 -14.55 4.41 10.68
CA ASP A 147 -15.70 5.05 11.33
C ASP A 147 -16.69 4.02 11.90
N ARG A 148 -16.83 2.86 11.27
CA ARG A 148 -17.70 1.76 11.74
C ARG A 148 -17.06 0.88 12.79
N PHE A 149 -15.74 0.68 12.71
CA PHE A 149 -15.01 -0.29 13.53
C PHE A 149 -14.39 0.32 14.78
N THR A 150 -14.32 1.65 14.89
CA THR A 150 -13.69 2.27 16.06
C THR A 150 -14.42 3.53 16.55
N PRO A 151 -15.37 3.38 17.51
CA PRO A 151 -15.95 4.55 18.19
C PRO A 151 -14.92 5.32 19.04
N VAL A 152 -13.76 4.71 19.35
CA VAL A 152 -12.72 5.24 20.24
C VAL A 152 -11.78 6.26 19.55
N PHE A 153 -11.76 6.31 18.20
CA PHE A 153 -10.96 7.31 17.47
C PHE A 153 -11.67 8.65 17.26
N ARG A 154 -12.93 8.79 17.70
CA ARG A 154 -13.48 10.12 17.98
C ARG A 154 -12.73 10.69 19.17
N ARG A 155 -11.68 11.50 18.90
CA ARG A 155 -11.24 12.52 19.86
C ARG A 155 -12.49 13.18 20.43
N ALA A 156 -12.58 13.25 21.75
CA ALA A 156 -13.52 14.15 22.40
C ALA A 156 -13.26 15.56 21.86
N ARG A 157 -14.07 15.98 20.87
CA ARG A 157 -14.20 17.39 20.54
C ARG A 157 -14.80 18.00 21.79
N GLY A 158 -14.02 18.88 22.40
CA GLY A 158 -14.34 19.51 23.67
C GLY A 158 -15.77 20.04 23.72
N SER A 159 -16.35 19.92 24.90
CA SER A 159 -17.48 20.73 25.30
C SER A 159 -17.35 21.00 26.80
N TRP A 160 -17.23 22.30 27.09
CA TRP A 160 -17.26 23.00 28.39
C TRP A 160 -15.98 23.00 29.22
#